data_AF-A0A3A4TZZ5-F1
#
_entry.id   AF-A0A3A4TZZ5-F1
#
_cell.length_a   1.000
_cell.length_b   1.000
_cell.length_c   1.000
_cell.angle_alpha   90.00
_cell.angle_beta   90.00
_cell.angle_gamma   90.00
#
_symmetry.space_group_name_H-M   'P 1'
#
loop_
_entity.id
_entity.type
_entity.pdbx_description
1 polymer ?
#
loop_
_entity_poly.entity_id
_entity_poly.type
_entity_poly.pdbx_seq_one_letter_code
_entity_poly.pdbx_strand_id
1 'polypeptide(L)' 'MFKNFVWPAKLKSRKFWLAVVGAFLLILKEGLGLEIDGEAVLAFAAIVLGYIFTEGYIDAKNL' A
#
# COMPACT_ATOMS: atom_id res chain seq x y z
N MET A 1 5.52 27.08 4.90
CA MET A 1 4.77 27.29 3.64
C MET A 1 4.03 26.00 3.32
N PHE A 2 2.81 25.82 3.85
CA PHE A 2 2.04 24.59 3.64
C PHE A 2 1.38 24.64 2.26
N LYS A 3 2.00 23.96 1.27
CA LYS A 3 1.45 23.83 -0.08
C LYS A 3 0.18 22.96 -0.03
N ASN A 4 -0.93 23.55 -0.47
CA ASN A 4 -2.21 22.96 -0.89
C ASN A 4 -2.36 21.44 -0.69
N PHE A 5 -3.07 21.06 0.37
CA PHE A 5 -3.52 19.69 0.61
C PHE A 5 -4.64 19.32 -0.38
N VAL A 6 -4.27 18.89 -1.58
CA VAL A 6 -5.23 18.49 -2.64
C VAL A 6 -5.61 17.02 -2.46
N TRP A 7 -6.60 16.76 -1.60
CA TRP A 7 -7.25 15.45 -1.39
C TRP A 7 -7.49 14.64 -2.68
N PRO A 8 -8.07 15.19 -3.77
CA PRO A 8 -8.37 14.41 -4.97
C PRO A 8 -7.13 13.93 -5.75
N ALA A 9 -5.95 14.50 -5.50
CA ALA A 9 -4.71 14.03 -6.12
C ALA A 9 -4.12 12.82 -5.36
N LYS A 10 -4.20 12.82 -4.01
CA LYS A 10 -3.74 11.71 -3.17
C LYS A 10 -4.51 10.42 -3.44
N LEU A 11 -5.82 10.51 -3.68
CA LEU A 11 -6.68 9.36 -4.02
C LEU A 11 -6.40 8.77 -5.42
N LYS A 12 -5.70 9.49 -6.31
CA LYS A 12 -5.21 8.95 -7.59
C LYS A 12 -3.79 8.39 -7.49
N SER A 13 -3.17 8.46 -6.31
CA SER A 13 -1.82 7.95 -6.10
C SER A 13 -1.80 6.44 -6.25
N ARG A 14 -0.96 5.95 -7.17
CA ARG A 14 -0.70 4.51 -7.37
C ARG A 14 -0.25 3.84 -6.06
N LYS A 15 0.46 4.58 -5.21
CA LYS A 15 0.94 4.16 -3.89
C LYS A 15 -0.22 3.90 -2.91
N PHE A 16 -1.24 4.75 -2.97
CA PHE A 16 -2.45 4.60 -2.15
C PHE A 16 -3.27 3.39 -2.58
N TRP A 17 -3.50 3.23 -3.89
CA TRP A 17 -4.25 2.08 -4.40
C TRP A 17 -3.52 0.75 -4.23
N LEU A 18 -2.18 0.73 -4.30
CA LEU A 18 -1.40 -0.48 -3.97
C LEU A 18 -1.60 -0.91 -2.51
N ALA A 19 -1.59 0.04 -1.57
CA ALA A 19 -1.85 -0.24 -0.17
C ALA A 19 -3.28 -0.77 0.05
N VAL A 20 -4.27 -0.10 -0.57
CA VAL A 20 -5.69 -0.46 -0.46
C VAL A 20 -5.95 -1.85 -1.07
N VAL A 21 -5.44 -2.12 -2.27
CA VAL A 21 -5.61 -3.43 -2.93
C VAL A 21 -4.90 -4.53 -2.14
N GLY A 22 -3.70 -4.26 -1.63
CA GLY A 22 -2.96 -5.23 -0.79
C GLY A 22 -3.71 -5.58 0.48
N ALA A 23 -4.22 -4.58 1.21
CA ALA A 23 -5.03 -4.81 2.40
C ALA A 23 -6.36 -5.51 2.08
N PHE A 24 -7.01 -5.13 0.98
CA PHE A 24 -8.27 -5.73 0.55
C PHE A 24 -8.10 -7.21 0.21
N LEU A 25 -7.01 -7.59 -0.47
CA LEU A 25 -6.71 -9.00 -0.77
C LEU A 25 -6.55 -9.86 0.49
N LEU A 26 -5.94 -9.32 1.55
CA LEU A 26 -5.82 -10.03 2.83
C LEU A 26 -7.18 -10.23 3.51
N ILE A 27 -8.02 -9.20 3.50
CA ILE A 27 -9.38 -9.27 4.06
C ILE A 27 -10.25 -10.24 3.22
N LEU A 28 -10.13 -10.20 1.90
CA LEU A 28 -10.86 -11.09 0.99
C LEU A 28 -10.44 -12.55 1.20
N LYS A 29 -9.16 -12.81 1.50
CA LYS A 29 -8.65 -14.15 1.86
C LYS A 29 -9.35 -14.69 3.10
N GLU A 30 -9.47 -13.89 4.15
CA GLU A 30 -10.20 -14.29 5.37
C GLU A 30 -11.69 -14.49 5.10
N GLY A 31 -12.31 -13.62 4.29
CA GLY A 31 -13.74 -13.69 3.97
C GLY A 31 -14.15 -14.83 3.02
N LEU A 32 -13.25 -15.28 2.13
CA LEU A 32 -13.50 -16.37 1.19
C LEU A 32 -13.00 -17.74 1.70
N GLY A 33 -12.39 -17.81 2.88
CA GLY A 33 -11.85 -19.05 3.45
C GLY A 33 -10.70 -19.65 2.63
N LEU A 34 -9.95 -18.80 1.91
CA LEU A 34 -8.81 -19.26 1.11
C LEU A 34 -7.66 -19.66 2.05
N GLU A 35 -7.21 -20.92 1.99
CA GLU A 35 -6.01 -21.40 2.70
C GLU A 35 -4.74 -20.91 1.99
N ILE A 36 -4.47 -19.61 2.10
CA ILE A 36 -3.17 -19.05 1.74
C ILE A 36 -2.26 -19.16 2.96
N ASP A 37 -1.09 -19.74 2.74
CA ASP A 37 0.00 -19.84 3.71
C ASP A 37 0.33 -18.46 4.33
N GLY A 38 0.50 -18.44 5.64
CA GLY A 38 0.85 -17.25 6.41
C GLY A 38 2.21 -16.68 5.98
N GLU A 39 3.15 -17.53 5.58
CA GLU A 39 4.45 -17.09 5.06
C GLU A 39 4.30 -16.36 3.72
N ALA A 40 3.42 -16.85 2.83
CA ALA A 40 3.11 -16.18 1.57
C ALA A 40 2.43 -14.81 1.79
N VAL A 41 1.53 -14.72 2.79
CA VAL A 41 0.90 -13.46 3.21
C VAL A 41 1.94 -12.45 3.70
N LEU A 42 2.85 -12.88 4.57
CA LEU A 42 3.91 -12.02 5.12
C LEU A 42 4.88 -11.58 4.03
N ALA A 43 5.26 -12.47 3.11
CA ALA A 43 6.11 -12.13 1.97
C ALA A 43 5.46 -11.08 1.07
N PHE A 44 4.17 -11.24 0.76
CA PHE A 44 3.42 -10.27 -0.03
C PHE A 44 3.33 -8.91 0.70
N ALA A 45 3.00 -8.92 1.99
CA ALA A 45 2.93 -7.71 2.81
C ALA A 45 4.28 -6.98 2.85
N ALA A 46 5.40 -7.71 3.00
CA ALA A 46 6.74 -7.12 3.01
C ALA A 46 7.08 -6.43 1.68
N ILE A 47 6.71 -7.01 0.54
CA ILE A 47 6.92 -6.41 -0.79
C ILE A 47 6.13 -5.11 -0.93
N VAL A 48 4.85 -5.13 -0.57
CA VAL A 48 3.97 -3.95 -0.66
C VAL A 48 4.47 -2.83 0.25
N LEU A 49 4.82 -3.15 1.49
CA LEU A 49 5.38 -2.19 2.44
C LEU A 49 6.71 -1.63 1.94
N GLY A 50 7.61 -2.48 1.44
CA GLY A 50 8.91 -2.05 0.92
C GLY A 50 8.77 -1.04 -0.23
N TYR A 51 7.84 -1.27 -1.16
CA TYR A 51 7.54 -0.33 -2.23
C TYR A 51 7.00 1.00 -1.68
N ILE A 52 6.03 0.96 -0.77
CA ILE A 52 5.42 2.17 -0.18
C ILE A 52 6.47 2.99 0.58
N PHE A 53 7.32 2.36 1.39
CA PHE A 53 8.37 3.03 2.15
C PHE A 53 9.43 3.65 1.23
N THR A 54 9.86 2.93 0.20
CA THR A 54 10.85 3.43 -0.76
C THR A 54 10.32 4.65 -1.52
N GLU A 55 9.10 4.55 -2.04
CA GLU A 55 8.44 5.67 -2.71
C GLU A 55 8.21 6.87 -1.78
N GLY A 56 7.84 6.61 -0.52
CA GLY A 56 7.71 7.64 0.51
C GLY A 56 9.04 8.31 0.84
N TYR A 57 10.14 7.56 0.86
CA TYR A 57 11.49 8.09 1.05
C TYR A 57 11.94 8.96 -0.14
N ILE A 58 11.69 8.52 -1.38
CA ILE A 58 11.99 9.30 -2.58
C ILE A 58 11.19 10.60 -2.59
N ASP A 59 9.89 10.56 -2.28
CA ASP A 59 9.06 11.77 -2.15
C ASP A 59 9.63 12.72 -1.08
N ALA A 60 10.07 12.21 0.06
CA ALA A 60 10.67 13.01 1.13
C ALA A 60 12.00 13.66 0.72
N LYS A 61 12.81 12.96 -0.07
CA LYS A 61 14.08 13.47 -0.60
C LYS A 61 13.89 14.53 -1.70
N ASN A 62 12.77 14.46 -2.43
CA ASN A 62 12.44 15.38 -3.51
C ASN A 62 11.64 16.63 -3.06
N LEU A 63 11.43 16.81 -1.74
CA LEU A 63 10.81 18.00 -1.12
C LEU A 63 11.85 19.07 -0.78
#